data_AF-A0A117JN99-F1
#
_entry.id   AF-A0A117JN99-F1
#
_cell.length_a   1.000
_cell.length_b   1.000
_cell.length_c   1.000
_cell.angle_alpha   90.00
_cell.angle_beta   90.00
_cell.angle_gamma   90.00
#
_symmetry.space_group_name_H-M   'P 1'
#
loop_
_entity.id
_entity.type
_entity.pdbx_description
1 polymer ?
#
loop_
_entity_poly.entity_id
_entity_poly.type
_entity_poly.pdbx_seq_one_letter_code
_entity_poly.pdbx_strand_id
1 'polypeptide(L)'
;MSYRGHVFGQGSTPRPELRRPRRDEVAIYRIRVDLDDARPPIWRRLDLRSDLTLDVVHQVLQAAFSWDDYHLHRFSLGGRPFDRGSQVFLCAYDADNPEFGDDDGPEAAQVRLDETLQDPGDELHYLYDYGDNWELTLQLEQVTSALDDFPTAVLVDGGRAAPPEDCGGLTDAEHLAQVLDDPARFEPDEINRALRGTYFVMREAGVDPRLADLVHRLEPTPLGAGLVDRVARLASEPTTVDDAELRASLRAYQWFLDRASDDGIPLTSAGYLKPADVAVSTKVVPAMGDWPDDSDREVHCPPLLEFRQSLQSLRLLRKHKNALLLTKAGSAAQRDPAALWDHLARRLVPADERTFEGQASLLLLAYAGGSEDGRLLTDKIAAALTELDWRHGDGEVVRGYDLYRLPAHTVLVNVSDKPRVWADRARISPAASALARAALRRRA
;
A
#
# COMPACT_ATOMS: atom_id res chain seq x y z
N MET A 1 34.94 -17.16 49.65
CA MET A 1 34.50 -17.49 48.28
C MET A 1 33.49 -16.46 47.84
N SER A 2 33.93 -15.49 47.04
CA SER A 2 33.08 -14.48 46.42
C SER A 2 32.98 -14.85 44.94
N TYR A 3 31.78 -15.22 44.49
CA TYR A 3 31.49 -15.40 43.07
C TYR A 3 31.41 -14.01 42.44
N ARG A 4 32.47 -13.63 41.72
CA ARG A 4 32.39 -12.54 40.74
C ARG A 4 31.58 -13.07 39.57
N GLY A 5 30.33 -12.61 39.46
CA GLY A 5 29.57 -12.75 38.22
C GLY A 5 30.29 -12.00 37.11
N HIS A 6 30.80 -12.73 36.13
CA HIS A 6 31.23 -12.13 34.88
C HIS A 6 29.99 -11.69 34.11
N VAL A 7 29.81 -10.38 33.99
CA VAL A 7 28.88 -9.76 33.05
C VAL A 7 29.51 -9.92 31.65
N PHE A 8 29.04 -10.91 30.88
CA PHE A 8 29.28 -10.94 29.44
C PHE A 8 28.20 -10.09 28.77
N GLY A 9 28.47 -8.79 28.67
CA GLY A 9 27.82 -7.91 27.70
C GLY A 9 28.84 -7.56 26.63
N GLN A 10 29.12 -8.50 25.72
CA GLN A 10 29.75 -8.13 24.46
C GLN A 10 28.66 -7.42 23.65
N GLY A 11 28.80 -6.11 23.44
CA GLY A 11 28.04 -5.43 22.40
C GLY A 11 28.35 -6.13 21.08
N SER A 12 27.31 -6.56 20.36
CA SER A 12 27.48 -7.09 19.01
C SER A 12 28.23 -6.05 18.18
N THR A 13 29.26 -6.47 17.46
CA THR A 13 29.87 -5.60 16.46
C THR A 13 28.82 -5.31 15.40
N PRO A 14 28.53 -4.04 15.08
CA PRO A 14 27.55 -3.71 14.06
C PRO A 14 27.96 -4.34 12.72
N ARG A 15 26.97 -4.82 11.97
CA ARG A 15 27.17 -5.37 10.62
C ARG A 15 27.76 -4.29 9.69
N PRO A 16 28.54 -4.67 8.66
CA PRO A 16 29.16 -3.69 7.76
C PRO A 16 28.12 -2.95 6.90
N GLU A 17 28.49 -1.76 6.43
CA GLU A 17 27.75 -1.02 5.39
C GLU A 17 28.50 -1.23 4.05
N LEU A 18 27.99 -2.15 3.24
CA LEU A 18 28.56 -2.59 1.96
C LEU A 18 27.79 -2.03 0.76
N ARG A 19 26.64 -1.35 0.98
CA ARG A 19 25.88 -0.73 -0.10
C ARG A 19 26.68 0.35 -0.80
N ARG A 20 26.44 0.46 -2.10
CA ARG A 20 26.94 1.54 -2.96
C ARG A 20 25.86 2.61 -3.15
N PRO A 21 26.25 3.85 -3.51
CA PRO A 21 25.28 4.88 -3.90
C PRO A 21 24.39 4.40 -5.06
N ARG A 22 23.13 4.81 -5.06
CA ARG A 22 22.17 4.54 -6.14
C ARG A 22 22.71 5.03 -7.49
N ARG A 23 22.29 4.38 -8.57
CA ARG A 23 22.62 4.83 -9.92
C ARG A 23 21.83 6.09 -10.27
N ASP A 24 22.45 6.97 -11.05
CA ASP A 24 21.80 8.16 -11.59
C ASP A 24 20.74 7.80 -12.64
N GLU A 25 20.99 6.75 -13.42
CA GLU A 25 20.11 6.26 -14.47
C GLU A 25 19.65 4.82 -14.17
N VAL A 26 18.37 4.56 -14.44
CA VAL A 26 17.80 3.21 -14.35
C VAL A 26 18.41 2.34 -15.45
N ALA A 27 18.86 1.14 -15.06
CA ALA A 27 19.37 0.12 -15.96
C ALA A 27 18.48 -1.13 -15.92
N ILE A 28 18.63 -1.99 -16.92
CA ILE A 28 18.10 -3.36 -16.89
C ILE A 28 19.25 -4.30 -16.52
N TYR A 29 19.06 -5.04 -15.44
CA TYR A 29 19.97 -6.04 -14.92
C TYR A 29 19.54 -7.42 -15.37
N ARG A 30 20.40 -8.11 -16.11
CA ARG A 30 20.26 -9.55 -16.32
C ARG A 30 20.89 -10.27 -15.15
N ILE A 31 20.07 -10.96 -14.36
CA ILE A 31 20.48 -11.65 -13.15
C ILE A 31 20.21 -13.14 -13.33
N ARG A 32 21.23 -13.95 -13.04
CA ARG A 32 21.07 -15.39 -12.83
C ARG A 32 20.76 -15.63 -11.36
N VAL A 33 19.71 -16.40 -11.10
CA VAL A 33 19.31 -16.82 -9.76
C VAL A 33 19.41 -18.33 -9.69
N ASP A 34 20.30 -18.84 -8.85
CA ASP A 34 20.43 -20.28 -8.59
C ASP A 34 19.85 -20.61 -7.22
N LEU A 35 19.11 -21.72 -7.13
CA LEU A 35 18.83 -22.36 -5.86
C LEU A 35 20.08 -23.13 -5.43
N ASP A 36 20.65 -22.73 -4.31
CA ASP A 36 21.90 -23.29 -3.82
C ASP A 36 21.72 -24.78 -3.47
N ASP A 37 22.81 -25.53 -3.65
CA ASP A 37 22.88 -26.99 -3.43
C ASP A 37 21.92 -27.87 -4.25
N ALA A 38 21.11 -27.28 -5.13
CA ALA A 38 20.20 -28.02 -6.00
C ALA A 38 20.94 -28.93 -6.99
N ARG A 39 20.55 -30.21 -7.03
CA ARG A 39 21.15 -31.23 -7.90
C ARG A 39 20.09 -32.02 -8.64
N PRO A 40 20.03 -31.91 -9.98
CA PRO A 40 20.70 -30.94 -10.86
C PRO A 40 20.21 -29.49 -10.63
N PRO A 41 20.89 -28.47 -11.20
CA PRO A 41 20.59 -27.07 -10.91
C PRO A 41 19.14 -26.66 -11.19
N ILE A 42 18.53 -25.99 -10.23
CA ILE A 42 17.25 -25.28 -10.35
C ILE A 42 17.58 -23.79 -10.37
N TRP A 43 17.21 -23.10 -11.45
CA TRP A 43 17.67 -21.73 -11.66
C TRP A 43 16.75 -20.92 -12.57
N ARG A 44 16.85 -19.59 -12.47
CA ARG A 44 16.11 -18.61 -13.26
C ARG A 44 17.08 -17.56 -13.81
N ARG A 45 16.80 -17.02 -14.98
CA ARG A 45 17.47 -15.82 -15.51
C ARG A 45 16.43 -14.76 -15.76
N LEU A 46 16.59 -13.65 -15.08
CA LEU A 46 15.63 -12.56 -15.00
C LEU A 46 16.25 -11.28 -15.54
N ASP A 47 15.50 -10.53 -16.32
CA ASP A 47 15.81 -9.13 -16.60
C ASP A 47 14.99 -8.25 -15.64
N LEU A 48 15.64 -7.51 -14.75
CA LEU A 48 15.03 -6.67 -13.71
C LEU A 48 15.39 -5.20 -13.92
N ARG A 49 14.48 -4.28 -13.57
CA ARG A 49 14.89 -2.87 -13.42
C ARG A 49 15.84 -2.72 -12.23
N SER A 50 16.83 -1.85 -12.36
CA SER A 50 17.81 -1.62 -11.29
C SER A 50 17.26 -0.81 -10.11
N ASP A 51 16.15 -0.09 -10.32
CA ASP A 51 15.53 0.80 -9.33
C ASP A 51 14.54 0.12 -8.38
N LEU A 52 14.38 -1.20 -8.49
CA LEU A 52 13.53 -1.98 -7.60
C LEU A 52 14.08 -1.98 -6.18
N THR A 53 13.19 -1.84 -5.21
CA THR A 53 13.49 -2.11 -3.79
C THR A 53 13.56 -3.61 -3.54
N LEU A 54 14.31 -4.04 -2.53
CA LEU A 54 14.55 -5.48 -2.30
C LEU A 54 13.28 -6.24 -1.90
N ASP A 55 12.28 -5.58 -1.30
CA ASP A 55 10.94 -6.16 -1.07
C ASP A 55 10.21 -6.49 -2.38
N VAL A 56 10.41 -5.70 -3.44
CA VAL A 56 9.88 -5.99 -4.77
C VAL A 56 10.68 -7.12 -5.43
N VAL A 57 12.00 -7.15 -5.25
CA VAL A 57 12.84 -8.26 -5.72
C VAL A 57 12.41 -9.57 -5.06
N HIS A 58 12.08 -9.55 -3.77
CA HIS A 58 11.51 -10.70 -3.07
C HIS A 58 10.24 -11.22 -3.77
N GLN A 59 9.29 -10.35 -4.11
CA GLN A 59 8.07 -10.75 -4.85
C GLN A 59 8.37 -11.31 -6.25
N VAL A 60 9.41 -10.80 -6.92
CA VAL A 60 9.88 -11.37 -8.18
C VAL A 60 10.41 -12.80 -7.97
N LEU A 61 11.17 -13.04 -6.91
CA LEU A 61 11.70 -14.36 -6.59
C LEU A 61 10.58 -15.34 -6.23
N GLN A 62 9.61 -14.92 -5.42
CA GLN A 62 8.41 -15.72 -5.08
C GLN A 62 7.68 -16.15 -6.36
N ALA A 63 7.40 -15.21 -7.27
CA ALA A 63 6.76 -15.52 -8.56
C ALA A 63 7.63 -16.41 -9.46
N ALA A 64 8.96 -16.22 -9.47
CA ALA A 64 9.87 -16.98 -10.32
C ALA A 64 10.08 -18.42 -9.84
N PHE A 65 9.95 -18.66 -8.53
CA PHE A 65 10.06 -19.98 -7.91
C PHE A 65 8.70 -20.58 -7.52
N SER A 66 7.59 -19.93 -7.89
CA SER A 66 6.22 -20.42 -7.61
C SER A 66 5.97 -20.70 -6.12
N TRP A 67 6.44 -19.78 -5.27
CA TRP A 67 6.23 -19.77 -3.82
C TRP A 67 5.13 -18.79 -3.43
N ASP A 68 4.59 -18.96 -2.22
CA ASP A 68 3.34 -18.32 -1.78
C ASP A 68 3.55 -17.22 -0.73
N ASP A 69 4.79 -16.84 -0.41
CA ASP A 69 5.15 -15.73 0.46
C ASP A 69 4.56 -15.77 1.88
N TYR A 70 4.50 -16.97 2.50
CA TYR A 70 4.02 -17.12 3.88
C TYR A 70 5.13 -17.23 4.92
N HIS A 71 6.39 -17.31 4.48
CA HIS A 71 7.55 -17.47 5.36
C HIS A 71 8.42 -16.20 5.44
N LEU A 72 9.22 -16.12 6.50
CA LEU A 72 10.20 -15.04 6.66
C LEU A 72 11.30 -15.12 5.61
N HIS A 73 11.86 -13.96 5.26
CA HIS A 73 12.95 -13.86 4.31
C HIS A 73 13.95 -12.78 4.71
N ARG A 74 15.15 -12.87 4.14
CA ARG A 74 16.17 -11.83 4.21
C ARG A 74 17.08 -11.83 2.99
N PHE A 75 17.67 -10.69 2.71
CA PHE A 75 18.79 -10.59 1.77
C PHE A 75 20.10 -10.39 2.53
N SER A 76 21.22 -10.75 1.91
CA SER A 76 22.54 -10.45 2.44
C SER A 76 23.57 -10.16 1.36
N LEU A 77 24.47 -9.22 1.67
CA LEU A 77 25.53 -8.74 0.80
C LEU A 77 26.90 -8.99 1.46
N GLY A 78 27.88 -9.44 0.67
CA GLY A 78 29.25 -9.69 1.14
C GLY A 78 29.45 -10.98 1.95
N GLY A 79 28.45 -11.86 2.00
CA GLY A 79 28.49 -13.15 2.69
C GLY A 79 27.10 -13.78 2.79
N ARG A 80 26.99 -14.94 3.44
CA ARG A 80 25.73 -15.66 3.60
C ARG A 80 24.74 -14.94 4.53
N PRO A 81 23.44 -15.29 4.49
CA PRO A 81 22.38 -14.65 5.27
C PRO A 81 22.58 -14.59 6.79
N PHE A 82 23.34 -15.53 7.36
CA PHE A 82 23.63 -15.60 8.79
C PHE A 82 25.10 -15.35 9.14
N ASP A 83 25.96 -15.08 8.15
CA ASP A 83 27.36 -14.74 8.41
C ASP A 83 27.44 -13.40 9.15
N ARG A 84 28.20 -13.33 10.24
CA ARG A 84 28.40 -12.06 10.97
C ARG A 84 29.11 -10.98 10.15
N GLY A 85 29.82 -11.38 9.10
CA GLY A 85 30.53 -10.50 8.19
C GLY A 85 29.68 -9.95 7.05
N SER A 86 28.44 -10.42 6.88
CA SER A 86 27.54 -9.92 5.84
C SER A 86 26.75 -8.70 6.32
N GLN A 87 26.40 -7.83 5.38
CA GLN A 87 25.32 -6.89 5.61
C GLN A 87 23.99 -7.60 5.31
N VAL A 88 22.98 -7.43 6.15
CA VAL A 88 21.66 -8.04 5.96
C VAL A 88 20.59 -6.99 5.74
N PHE A 89 19.55 -7.38 5.00
CA PHE A 89 18.37 -6.56 4.72
C PHE A 89 17.13 -7.36 5.11
N LEU A 90 16.35 -6.82 6.03
CA LEU A 90 15.34 -7.57 6.79
C LEU A 90 13.95 -7.46 6.15
N CYS A 91 13.16 -8.52 6.24
CA CYS A 91 11.72 -8.41 6.02
C CYS A 91 11.05 -7.56 7.13
N ALA A 92 9.83 -7.10 6.87
CA ALA A 92 9.12 -6.22 7.80
C ALA A 92 8.93 -6.84 9.20
N TYR A 93 8.68 -8.14 9.28
CA TYR A 93 8.52 -8.83 10.56
C TYR A 93 9.81 -8.80 11.40
N ASP A 94 10.96 -9.11 10.80
CA ASP A 94 12.24 -9.09 11.50
C ASP A 94 12.59 -7.66 11.99
N ALA A 95 12.31 -6.65 11.17
CA ALA A 95 12.56 -5.25 11.54
C ALA A 95 11.63 -4.74 12.67
N ASP A 96 10.38 -5.19 12.69
CA ASP A 96 9.39 -4.82 13.71
C ASP A 96 9.56 -5.59 15.03
N ASN A 97 10.27 -6.72 15.02
CA ASN A 97 10.48 -7.55 16.20
C ASN A 97 11.98 -7.84 16.46
N PRO A 98 12.79 -6.79 16.69
CA PRO A 98 14.23 -6.92 16.87
C PRO A 98 14.62 -7.74 18.10
N GLU A 99 13.70 -8.01 19.04
CA GLU A 99 13.96 -8.87 20.19
C GLU A 99 14.09 -10.37 19.86
N PHE A 100 13.62 -10.80 18.69
CA PHE A 100 13.70 -12.21 18.26
C PHE A 100 14.91 -12.49 17.35
N GLY A 101 15.70 -11.46 16.99
CA GLY A 101 16.89 -11.57 16.17
C GLY A 101 18.09 -10.86 16.77
N ASP A 102 19.30 -11.39 16.53
CA ASP A 102 20.55 -10.74 16.94
C ASP A 102 21.10 -9.76 15.86
N ASP A 103 20.33 -9.54 14.79
CA ASP A 103 20.77 -8.84 13.58
C ASP A 103 20.20 -7.43 13.46
N ASP A 104 21.09 -6.46 13.26
CA ASP A 104 20.74 -5.06 12.97
C ASP A 104 20.97 -4.80 11.46
N GLY A 105 19.95 -4.32 10.76
CA GLY A 105 19.96 -4.07 9.32
C GLY A 105 18.69 -3.33 8.86
N PRO A 106 18.76 -2.54 7.78
CA PRO A 106 17.58 -1.82 7.28
C PRO A 106 16.57 -2.79 6.67
N GLU A 107 15.30 -2.35 6.61
CA GLU A 107 14.24 -3.09 5.93
C GLU A 107 14.53 -3.21 4.42
N ALA A 108 14.20 -4.35 3.83
CA ALA A 108 14.32 -4.61 2.39
C ALA A 108 13.58 -3.55 1.55
N ALA A 109 12.45 -3.04 2.04
CA ALA A 109 11.68 -1.98 1.39
C ALA A 109 12.40 -0.62 1.31
N GLN A 110 13.48 -0.44 2.06
CA GLN A 110 14.25 0.82 2.12
C GLN A 110 15.51 0.80 1.22
N VAL A 111 15.88 -0.37 0.70
CA VAL A 111 17.12 -0.60 -0.06
C VAL A 111 16.79 -0.94 -1.51
N ARG A 112 17.43 -0.28 -2.46
CA ARG A 112 17.32 -0.62 -3.89
C ARG A 112 18.33 -1.68 -4.33
N LEU A 113 17.96 -2.45 -5.35
CA LEU A 113 18.80 -3.44 -6.00
C LEU A 113 20.10 -2.83 -6.55
N ASP A 114 20.05 -1.60 -7.05
CA ASP A 114 21.25 -0.89 -7.52
C ASP A 114 22.15 -0.33 -6.40
N GLU A 115 21.73 -0.41 -5.14
CA GLU A 115 22.61 -0.19 -4.00
C GLU A 115 23.43 -1.44 -3.68
N THR A 116 23.01 -2.63 -4.14
CA THR A 116 23.67 -3.91 -3.85
C THR A 116 24.46 -4.45 -5.05
N LEU A 117 23.85 -4.51 -6.24
CA LEU A 117 24.47 -4.97 -7.49
C LEU A 117 24.70 -3.79 -8.44
N GLN A 118 25.89 -3.64 -9.04
CA GLN A 118 26.17 -2.60 -10.05
C GLN A 118 27.04 -3.07 -11.22
N ASP A 119 27.91 -4.05 -10.99
CA ASP A 119 28.88 -4.54 -11.95
C ASP A 119 28.68 -6.05 -12.20
N PRO A 120 28.84 -6.55 -13.44
CA PRO A 120 28.78 -7.99 -13.70
C PRO A 120 29.73 -8.79 -12.82
N GLY A 121 29.22 -9.87 -12.22
CA GLY A 121 29.90 -10.69 -11.23
C GLY A 121 29.58 -10.33 -9.78
N ASP A 122 28.90 -9.22 -9.53
CA ASP A 122 28.36 -8.93 -8.19
C ASP A 122 27.31 -9.98 -7.79
N GLU A 123 27.29 -10.30 -6.49
CA GLU A 123 26.40 -11.29 -5.90
C GLU A 123 25.59 -10.69 -4.74
N LEU A 124 24.33 -11.13 -4.66
CA LEU A 124 23.43 -10.89 -3.54
C LEU A 124 22.81 -12.24 -3.17
N HIS A 125 22.79 -12.57 -1.88
CA HIS A 125 22.14 -13.78 -1.42
C HIS A 125 20.77 -13.47 -0.87
N TYR A 126 19.86 -14.42 -1.02
CA TYR A 126 18.50 -14.35 -0.51
C TYR A 126 18.18 -15.65 0.21
N LEU A 127 17.51 -15.55 1.34
CA LEU A 127 17.01 -16.68 2.10
C LEU A 127 15.50 -16.55 2.21
N TYR A 128 14.81 -17.62 1.86
CA TYR A 128 13.37 -17.79 2.09
C TYR A 128 13.11 -19.00 2.97
N ASP A 129 12.16 -18.83 3.88
CA ASP A 129 11.79 -19.77 4.92
C ASP A 129 12.95 -20.13 5.88
N TYR A 130 12.90 -19.60 7.09
CA TYR A 130 13.90 -19.91 8.12
C TYR A 130 13.76 -21.34 8.67
N GLY A 131 12.69 -22.06 8.31
CA GLY A 131 12.52 -23.49 8.54
C GLY A 131 13.27 -24.32 7.50
N ASP A 132 12.79 -24.29 6.25
CA ASP A 132 13.34 -25.11 5.16
C ASP A 132 14.69 -24.59 4.60
N ASN A 133 15.01 -23.32 4.85
CA ASN A 133 16.27 -22.65 4.53
C ASN A 133 16.63 -22.65 3.04
N TRP A 134 15.70 -22.18 2.20
CA TRP A 134 15.94 -22.03 0.77
C TRP A 134 16.83 -20.83 0.47
N GLU A 135 18.10 -21.10 0.16
CA GLU A 135 19.07 -20.08 -0.21
C GLU A 135 19.16 -19.91 -1.72
N LEU A 136 19.00 -18.68 -2.19
CA LEU A 136 19.19 -18.29 -3.57
C LEU A 136 20.42 -17.38 -3.71
N THR A 137 21.26 -17.65 -4.71
CA THR A 137 22.34 -16.74 -5.11
C THR A 137 21.93 -15.97 -6.36
N LEU A 138 21.84 -14.65 -6.25
CA LEU A 138 21.56 -13.73 -7.36
C LEU A 138 22.89 -13.17 -7.86
N GLN A 139 23.28 -13.51 -9.08
CA GLN A 139 24.50 -13.02 -9.73
C GLN A 139 24.16 -12.10 -10.90
N LEU A 140 24.70 -10.88 -10.90
CA LEU A 140 24.55 -9.93 -12.00
C LEU A 140 25.40 -10.38 -13.20
N GLU A 141 24.76 -10.76 -14.31
CA GLU A 141 25.45 -11.19 -15.53
C GLU A 141 25.69 -10.03 -16.51
N GLN A 142 24.74 -9.08 -16.60
CA GLN A 142 24.80 -7.99 -17.58
C GLN A 142 24.04 -6.75 -17.10
N VAL A 143 24.54 -5.57 -17.47
CA VAL A 143 23.87 -4.28 -17.29
C VAL A 143 23.61 -3.64 -18.65
N THR A 144 22.36 -3.23 -18.91
CA THR A 144 21.96 -2.54 -20.14
C THR A 144 21.16 -1.27 -19.82
N SER A 145 21.10 -0.32 -20.75
CA SER A 145 20.28 0.89 -20.59
C SER A 145 18.80 0.53 -20.55
N ALA A 146 18.05 1.10 -19.60
CA ALA A 146 16.61 0.87 -19.53
C ALA A 146 15.86 1.59 -20.66
N LEU A 147 14.81 0.94 -21.16
CA LEU A 147 13.75 1.60 -21.91
C LEU A 147 12.70 2.09 -20.91
N ASP A 148 12.07 3.24 -21.20
CA ASP A 148 11.09 3.87 -20.29
C ASP A 148 9.90 2.94 -19.96
N ASP A 149 9.54 2.04 -20.87
CA ASP A 149 8.40 1.11 -20.78
C ASP A 149 8.78 -0.31 -20.37
N PHE A 150 10.01 -0.55 -19.93
CA PHE A 150 10.42 -1.88 -19.48
C PHE A 150 9.66 -2.29 -18.20
N PRO A 151 9.04 -3.49 -18.16
CA PRO A 151 8.31 -3.98 -16.99
C PRO A 151 9.25 -4.18 -15.79
N THR A 152 8.67 -4.39 -14.61
CA THR A 152 9.42 -4.66 -13.37
C THR A 152 10.42 -5.80 -13.54
N ALA A 153 9.95 -6.91 -14.10
CA ALA A 153 10.73 -8.13 -14.28
C ALA A 153 10.26 -8.93 -15.50
N VAL A 154 11.19 -9.64 -16.15
CA VAL A 154 10.90 -10.63 -17.18
C VAL A 154 11.74 -11.86 -16.95
N LEU A 155 11.12 -13.05 -16.99
CA LEU A 155 11.85 -14.30 -17.09
C LEU A 155 12.34 -14.50 -18.53
N VAL A 156 13.66 -14.57 -18.68
CA VAL A 156 14.36 -14.76 -19.94
C VAL A 156 14.59 -16.25 -20.21
N ASP A 157 14.99 -16.99 -19.18
CA ASP A 157 15.35 -18.40 -19.26
C ASP A 157 15.33 -19.04 -17.87
N GLY A 158 15.42 -20.36 -17.80
CA GLY A 158 15.51 -21.07 -16.53
C GLY A 158 15.48 -22.58 -16.72
N GLY A 159 15.47 -23.29 -15.60
CA GLY A 159 15.36 -24.74 -15.62
C GLY A 159 14.74 -25.30 -14.36
N ARG A 160 13.91 -26.33 -14.57
CA ARG A 160 13.31 -27.20 -13.57
C ARG A 160 12.28 -26.56 -12.67
N ALA A 161 11.47 -27.43 -12.06
CA ALA A 161 10.48 -27.05 -11.07
C ALA A 161 11.22 -26.59 -9.82
N ALA A 162 10.69 -25.55 -9.18
CA ALA A 162 11.15 -25.18 -7.86
C ALA A 162 10.60 -26.18 -6.83
N PRO A 163 11.26 -26.33 -5.67
CA PRO A 163 10.71 -27.08 -4.56
C PRO A 163 9.36 -26.49 -4.12
N PRO A 164 8.34 -27.33 -3.87
CA PRO A 164 7.10 -26.88 -3.24
C PRO A 164 7.36 -26.28 -1.85
N GLU A 165 6.45 -25.39 -1.42
CA GLU A 165 6.40 -24.92 -0.03
C GLU A 165 6.31 -26.10 0.96
N ASP A 166 6.86 -25.89 2.15
CA ASP A 166 6.84 -26.83 3.29
C ASP A 166 7.33 -28.27 2.97
N CYS A 167 8.20 -28.43 1.96
CA CYS A 167 8.70 -29.75 1.60
C CYS A 167 9.90 -30.23 2.43
N GLY A 168 10.42 -29.40 3.34
CA GLY A 168 11.49 -29.75 4.27
C GLY A 168 12.89 -29.48 3.72
N GLY A 169 13.06 -28.45 2.88
CA GLY A 169 14.39 -28.06 2.36
C GLY A 169 14.96 -28.99 1.28
N LEU A 170 14.13 -29.77 0.59
CA LEU A 170 14.53 -30.69 -0.48
C LEU A 170 15.06 -29.98 -1.74
N THR A 171 16.36 -30.07 -2.02
CA THR A 171 16.98 -29.42 -3.19
C THR A 171 17.38 -30.40 -4.31
N ASP A 172 17.40 -31.71 -4.07
CA ASP A 172 17.81 -32.70 -5.08
C ASP A 172 16.64 -33.41 -5.75
N ALA A 173 16.86 -33.85 -6.99
CA ALA A 173 15.82 -34.44 -7.82
C ALA A 173 15.25 -35.76 -7.29
N GLU A 174 16.01 -36.55 -6.52
CA GLU A 174 15.51 -37.83 -6.00
C GLU A 174 14.46 -37.59 -4.92
N HIS A 175 14.71 -36.66 -4.00
CA HIS A 175 13.73 -36.29 -2.99
C HIS A 175 12.59 -35.46 -3.54
N LEU A 176 12.87 -34.52 -4.47
CA LEU A 176 11.82 -33.73 -5.11
C LEU A 176 10.84 -34.60 -5.91
N ALA A 177 11.28 -35.70 -6.52
CA ALA A 177 10.39 -36.65 -7.20
C ALA A 177 9.38 -37.35 -6.28
N GLN A 178 9.52 -37.21 -4.95
CA GLN A 178 8.56 -37.75 -3.97
C GLN A 178 7.40 -36.79 -3.72
N VAL A 179 7.57 -35.50 -4.02
CA VAL A 179 6.59 -34.43 -3.77
C VAL A 179 6.14 -33.71 -5.04
N LEU A 180 6.86 -33.88 -6.15
CA LEU A 180 6.54 -33.34 -7.47
C LEU A 180 6.32 -34.45 -8.49
N ASP A 181 5.28 -34.32 -9.31
CA ASP A 181 5.01 -35.23 -10.42
C ASP A 181 6.12 -35.21 -11.50
N ASP A 182 6.68 -34.03 -11.78
CA ASP A 182 7.78 -33.85 -12.75
C ASP A 182 8.78 -32.78 -12.27
N PRO A 183 9.86 -33.16 -11.57
CA PRO A 183 10.92 -32.23 -11.14
C PRO A 183 11.70 -31.57 -12.28
N ALA A 184 11.54 -32.02 -13.52
CA ALA A 184 12.16 -31.39 -14.69
C ALA A 184 11.26 -30.34 -15.36
N ARG A 185 9.97 -30.28 -15.00
CA ARG A 185 8.98 -29.36 -15.56
C ARG A 185 9.42 -27.92 -15.39
N PHE A 186 9.41 -27.15 -16.47
CA PHE A 186 9.69 -25.72 -16.44
C PHE A 186 8.73 -25.00 -17.39
N GLU A 187 7.92 -24.09 -16.83
CA GLU A 187 6.86 -23.39 -17.56
C GLU A 187 7.12 -21.88 -17.57
N PRO A 188 7.96 -21.39 -18.50
CA PRO A 188 8.33 -19.98 -18.53
C PRO A 188 7.13 -19.04 -18.76
N ASP A 189 6.12 -19.50 -19.49
CA ASP A 189 4.90 -18.71 -19.75
C ASP A 189 4.05 -18.52 -18.48
N GLU A 190 4.07 -19.47 -17.56
CA GLU A 190 3.35 -19.36 -16.29
C GLU A 190 4.06 -18.38 -15.36
N ILE A 191 5.38 -18.48 -15.25
CA ILE A 191 6.19 -17.55 -14.47
C ILE A 191 6.06 -16.13 -15.03
N ASN A 192 6.17 -15.94 -16.35
CA ASN A 192 5.99 -14.61 -16.95
C ASN A 192 4.55 -14.08 -16.79
N ARG A 193 3.55 -14.94 -16.64
CA ARG A 193 2.18 -14.53 -16.30
C ARG A 193 2.11 -14.04 -14.85
N ALA A 194 2.74 -14.75 -13.91
CA ALA A 194 2.84 -14.34 -12.51
C ALA A 194 3.61 -13.01 -12.36
N LEU A 195 4.72 -12.83 -13.09
CA LEU A 195 5.49 -11.57 -13.14
C LEU A 195 4.73 -10.40 -13.79
N ARG A 196 3.58 -10.66 -14.42
CA ARG A 196 2.64 -9.66 -14.95
C ARG A 196 1.33 -9.63 -14.16
N GLY A 197 1.31 -10.30 -13.00
CA GLY A 197 0.16 -10.40 -12.12
C GLY A 197 -0.20 -9.07 -11.47
N THR A 198 -1.31 -9.09 -10.73
CA THR A 198 -1.95 -7.91 -10.15
C THR A 198 -0.98 -7.08 -9.29
N TYR A 199 -0.10 -7.73 -8.52
CA TYR A 199 0.94 -7.05 -7.71
C TYR A 199 1.84 -6.14 -8.57
N PHE A 200 2.41 -6.66 -9.65
CA PHE A 200 3.33 -5.91 -10.51
C PHE A 200 2.61 -4.78 -11.26
N VAL A 201 1.38 -5.02 -11.72
CA VAL A 201 0.55 -3.97 -12.35
C VAL A 201 0.29 -2.81 -11.38
N MET A 202 -0.03 -3.11 -10.11
CA MET A 202 -0.21 -2.08 -9.07
C MET A 202 1.08 -1.29 -8.85
N ARG A 203 2.20 -2.00 -8.72
CA ARG A 203 3.51 -1.39 -8.47
C ARG A 203 3.92 -0.45 -9.60
N GLU A 204 3.84 -0.91 -10.84
CA GLU A 204 4.18 -0.13 -12.03
C GLU A 204 3.28 1.10 -12.19
N ALA A 205 2.02 0.99 -11.79
CA ALA A 205 1.08 2.11 -11.79
C ALA A 205 1.26 3.09 -10.61
N GLY A 206 2.18 2.79 -9.68
CA GLY A 206 2.42 3.59 -8.47
C GLY A 206 1.31 3.47 -7.43
N VAL A 207 0.50 2.41 -7.48
CA VAL A 207 -0.55 2.12 -6.48
C VAL A 207 0.12 1.78 -5.15
N ASP A 208 -0.48 2.25 -4.05
CA ASP A 208 0.00 2.06 -2.69
C ASP A 208 0.23 0.56 -2.42
N PRO A 209 1.48 0.13 -2.12
CA PRO A 209 1.84 -1.29 -2.03
C PRO A 209 1.06 -2.04 -0.95
N ARG A 210 0.56 -1.31 0.03
CA ARG A 210 -0.29 -1.81 1.12
C ARG A 210 -1.63 -2.35 0.63
N LEU A 211 -2.13 -1.81 -0.49
CA LEU A 211 -3.30 -2.38 -1.16
C LEU A 211 -2.96 -3.72 -1.83
N ALA A 212 -1.71 -3.92 -2.27
CA ALA A 212 -1.31 -5.14 -2.95
C ALA A 212 -1.37 -6.37 -2.03
N ASP A 213 -0.95 -6.24 -0.77
CA ASP A 213 -1.11 -7.26 0.26
C ASP A 213 -2.58 -7.67 0.44
N LEU A 214 -3.47 -6.68 0.61
CA LEU A 214 -4.89 -6.94 0.78
C LEU A 214 -5.50 -7.62 -0.44
N VAL A 215 -5.09 -7.22 -1.65
CA VAL A 215 -5.55 -7.84 -2.90
C VAL A 215 -5.08 -9.28 -2.96
N HIS A 216 -3.81 -9.55 -2.69
CA HIS A 216 -3.23 -10.88 -2.71
C HIS A 216 -3.96 -11.81 -1.72
N ARG A 217 -4.18 -11.38 -0.47
CA ARG A 217 -4.92 -12.15 0.54
C ARG A 217 -6.38 -12.42 0.17
N LEU A 218 -7.00 -11.53 -0.61
CA LEU A 218 -8.39 -11.67 -1.06
C LEU A 218 -8.52 -12.44 -2.38
N GLU A 219 -7.47 -12.55 -3.18
CA GLU A 219 -7.46 -13.17 -4.51
C GLU A 219 -7.99 -14.61 -4.51
N PRO A 220 -7.67 -15.48 -3.54
CA PRO A 220 -8.21 -16.84 -3.45
C PRO A 220 -9.70 -16.90 -3.10
N THR A 221 -10.29 -15.80 -2.62
CA THR A 221 -11.69 -15.74 -2.18
C THR A 221 -12.64 -15.38 -3.33
N PRO A 222 -13.96 -15.68 -3.22
CA PRO A 222 -14.96 -15.22 -4.20
C PRO A 222 -15.03 -13.69 -4.38
N LEU A 223 -14.42 -12.91 -3.46
CA LEU A 223 -14.37 -11.45 -3.53
C LEU A 223 -13.19 -10.93 -4.35
N GLY A 224 -12.13 -11.74 -4.52
CA GLY A 224 -10.89 -11.37 -5.21
C GLY A 224 -11.06 -11.12 -6.72
N ALA A 225 -11.88 -11.91 -7.40
CA ALA A 225 -12.08 -11.78 -8.86
C ALA A 225 -12.59 -10.38 -9.27
N GLY A 226 -13.43 -9.74 -8.45
CA GLY A 226 -13.93 -8.39 -8.72
C GLY A 226 -12.95 -7.27 -8.35
N LEU A 227 -11.82 -7.60 -7.73
CA LEU A 227 -10.80 -6.66 -7.27
C LEU A 227 -9.71 -6.46 -8.33
N VAL A 228 -9.38 -7.49 -9.12
CA VAL A 228 -8.41 -7.41 -10.23
C VAL A 228 -8.85 -6.37 -11.28
N ASP A 229 -10.10 -6.42 -11.74
CA ASP A 229 -10.64 -5.44 -12.71
C ASP A 229 -10.61 -4.00 -12.14
N ARG A 230 -10.88 -3.87 -10.82
CA ARG A 230 -10.81 -2.57 -10.14
C ARG A 230 -9.39 -2.06 -10.09
N VAL A 231 -8.43 -2.93 -9.78
CA VAL A 231 -7.00 -2.60 -9.77
C VAL A 231 -6.53 -2.15 -11.15
N ALA A 232 -6.93 -2.84 -12.22
CA ALA A 232 -6.61 -2.41 -13.58
C ALA A 232 -7.13 -0.99 -13.89
N ARG A 233 -8.35 -0.65 -13.42
CA ARG A 233 -8.91 0.71 -13.53
C ARG A 233 -8.18 1.72 -12.65
N LEU A 234 -7.83 1.36 -11.42
CA LEU A 234 -7.00 2.20 -10.55
C LEU A 234 -5.70 2.58 -11.27
N ALA A 235 -5.06 1.60 -11.91
CA ALA A 235 -3.79 1.76 -12.61
C ALA A 235 -3.87 2.58 -13.91
N SER A 236 -5.00 2.54 -14.62
CA SER A 236 -5.11 3.13 -15.96
C SER A 236 -5.93 4.43 -16.01
N GLU A 237 -6.89 4.62 -15.12
CA GLU A 237 -7.80 5.77 -15.18
C GLU A 237 -7.21 7.06 -14.59
N PRO A 238 -7.67 8.25 -15.02
CA PRO A 238 -7.14 9.54 -14.57
C PRO A 238 -7.28 9.78 -13.06
N THR A 239 -6.25 10.35 -12.44
CA THR A 239 -6.23 10.77 -11.03
C THR A 239 -6.73 12.20 -10.81
N THR A 240 -7.12 12.88 -11.88
CA THR A 240 -7.63 14.26 -11.85
C THR A 240 -8.87 14.35 -12.74
N VAL A 241 -9.66 15.37 -12.49
CA VAL A 241 -10.77 15.80 -13.35
C VAL A 241 -10.43 17.17 -13.94
N ASP A 242 -11.22 17.64 -14.90
CA ASP A 242 -11.02 18.99 -15.43
C ASP A 242 -11.24 20.08 -14.36
N ASP A 243 -10.72 21.28 -14.61
CA ASP A 243 -10.76 22.39 -13.66
C ASP A 243 -12.19 22.81 -13.26
N ALA A 244 -13.17 22.66 -14.14
CA ALA A 244 -14.55 23.04 -13.87
C ALA A 244 -15.20 22.03 -12.93
N GLU A 245 -15.04 20.73 -13.21
CA GLU A 245 -15.52 19.66 -12.35
C GLU A 245 -14.79 19.65 -11.00
N LEU A 246 -13.48 19.92 -10.98
CA LEU A 246 -12.68 20.04 -9.77
C LEU A 246 -13.25 21.11 -8.83
N ARG A 247 -13.51 22.32 -9.37
CA ARG A 247 -14.06 23.43 -8.59
C ARG A 247 -15.48 23.14 -8.13
N ALA A 248 -16.33 22.59 -9.01
CA ALA A 248 -17.70 22.24 -8.65
C ALA A 248 -17.74 21.21 -7.51
N SER A 249 -16.90 20.18 -7.59
CA SER A 249 -16.86 19.08 -6.62
C SER A 249 -16.22 19.46 -5.28
N LEU A 250 -15.40 20.51 -5.24
CA LEU A 250 -14.75 20.99 -4.01
C LEU A 250 -15.48 22.17 -3.34
N ARG A 251 -16.65 22.57 -3.85
CA ARG A 251 -17.40 23.75 -3.39
C ARG A 251 -17.68 23.76 -1.89
N ALA A 252 -18.03 22.60 -1.32
CA ALA A 252 -18.31 22.49 0.11
C ALA A 252 -17.08 22.83 0.96
N TYR A 253 -15.92 22.30 0.58
CA TYR A 253 -14.64 22.57 1.24
C TYR A 253 -14.26 24.05 1.09
N GLN A 254 -14.32 24.58 -0.13
CA GLN A 254 -14.00 25.97 -0.44
C GLN A 254 -14.85 26.95 0.37
N TRP A 255 -16.16 26.69 0.50
CA TRP A 255 -17.03 27.52 1.32
C TRP A 255 -16.55 27.63 2.77
N PHE A 256 -16.16 26.51 3.41
CA PHE A 256 -15.66 26.55 4.79
C PHE A 256 -14.29 27.25 4.89
N LEU A 257 -13.43 27.05 3.90
CA LEU A 257 -12.11 27.69 3.86
C LEU A 257 -12.21 29.20 3.68
N ASP A 258 -13.06 29.65 2.76
CA ASP A 258 -13.37 31.07 2.54
C ASP A 258 -14.04 31.67 3.78
N ARG A 259 -15.01 30.96 4.37
CA ARG A 259 -15.69 31.43 5.59
C ARG A 259 -14.73 31.60 6.78
N ALA A 260 -13.61 30.87 6.78
CA ALA A 260 -12.58 30.93 7.81
C ALA A 260 -11.43 31.91 7.52
N SER A 261 -11.39 32.58 6.35
CA SER A 261 -10.24 33.39 5.91
C SER A 261 -9.98 34.64 6.74
N ASP A 262 -11.04 35.20 7.34
CA ASP A 262 -10.98 36.45 8.10
C ASP A 262 -10.78 36.16 9.60
N ASP A 263 -11.79 36.43 10.43
CA ASP A 263 -11.77 36.20 11.88
C ASP A 263 -12.01 34.73 12.28
N GLY A 264 -12.08 33.84 11.30
CA GLY A 264 -12.50 32.45 11.48
C GLY A 264 -14.02 32.26 11.54
N ILE A 265 -14.41 31.00 11.68
CA ILE A 265 -15.81 30.60 11.85
C ILE A 265 -16.13 30.58 13.34
N PRO A 266 -16.98 31.48 13.86
CA PRO A 266 -17.30 31.53 15.28
C PRO A 266 -18.15 30.32 15.69
N LEU A 267 -17.78 29.71 16.80
CA LEU A 267 -18.48 28.59 17.40
C LEU A 267 -19.28 29.03 18.63
N THR A 268 -20.28 28.23 18.99
CA THR A 268 -20.91 28.27 20.30
C THR A 268 -19.92 27.87 21.39
N SER A 269 -20.24 28.12 22.66
CA SER A 269 -19.42 27.67 23.81
C SER A 269 -19.27 26.14 23.84
N ALA A 270 -20.27 25.40 23.33
CA ALA A 270 -20.23 23.95 23.18
C ALA A 270 -19.42 23.48 21.96
N GLY A 271 -18.90 24.40 21.14
CA GLY A 271 -18.04 24.07 20.00
C GLY A 271 -18.75 23.75 18.69
N TYR A 272 -20.06 24.03 18.60
CA TYR A 272 -20.86 23.87 17.38
C TYR A 272 -20.89 25.14 16.53
N LEU A 273 -21.14 25.00 15.22
CA LEU A 273 -21.48 26.14 14.35
C LEU A 273 -22.67 26.93 14.89
N LYS A 274 -22.65 28.24 14.63
CA LYS A 274 -23.78 29.12 14.95
C LYS A 274 -24.89 28.98 13.90
N PRO A 275 -26.16 29.28 14.25
CA PRO A 275 -27.30 29.12 13.35
C PRO A 275 -27.15 29.72 11.95
N ALA A 276 -26.54 30.90 11.84
CA ALA A 276 -26.31 31.55 10.55
C ALA A 276 -25.37 30.73 9.64
N ASP A 277 -24.30 30.16 10.21
CA ASP A 277 -23.36 29.32 9.45
C ASP A 277 -23.97 27.94 9.16
N VAL A 278 -24.81 27.40 10.06
CA VAL A 278 -25.59 26.16 9.81
C VAL A 278 -26.51 26.35 8.60
N ALA A 279 -27.34 27.41 8.58
CA ALA A 279 -28.33 27.65 7.53
C ALA A 279 -27.73 27.78 6.12
N VAL A 280 -26.46 28.19 6.01
CA VAL A 280 -25.74 28.28 4.73
C VAL A 280 -25.01 26.98 4.42
N SER A 281 -24.31 26.40 5.40
CA SER A 281 -23.50 25.20 5.21
C SER A 281 -24.33 23.97 4.83
N THR A 282 -25.56 23.83 5.34
CA THR A 282 -26.47 22.73 4.96
C THR A 282 -26.83 22.72 3.48
N LYS A 283 -26.76 23.87 2.80
CA LYS A 283 -27.07 24.01 1.36
C LYS A 283 -25.88 23.69 0.46
N VAL A 284 -24.67 23.63 1.00
CA VAL A 284 -23.44 23.42 0.21
C VAL A 284 -22.77 22.08 0.48
N VAL A 285 -23.02 21.43 1.63
CA VAL A 285 -22.46 20.13 1.96
C VAL A 285 -23.26 19.02 1.27
N PRO A 286 -22.67 18.25 0.33
CA PRO A 286 -23.41 17.23 -0.42
C PRO A 286 -24.12 16.21 0.47
N ALA A 287 -23.49 15.76 1.57
CA ALA A 287 -24.08 14.80 2.50
C ALA A 287 -25.37 15.29 3.20
N MET A 288 -25.68 16.60 3.14
CA MET A 288 -26.91 17.18 3.67
C MET A 288 -28.09 17.14 2.68
N GLY A 289 -27.88 16.65 1.44
CA GLY A 289 -28.84 16.75 0.34
C GLY A 289 -30.28 16.33 0.65
N ASP A 290 -30.45 15.15 1.25
CA ASP A 290 -31.76 14.60 1.66
C ASP A 290 -31.93 14.59 3.19
N TRP A 291 -31.17 15.40 3.92
CA TRP A 291 -31.33 15.47 5.37
C TRP A 291 -32.70 16.08 5.71
N PRO A 292 -33.57 15.38 6.45
CA PRO A 292 -34.98 15.77 6.59
C PRO A 292 -35.23 16.89 7.60
N ASP A 293 -34.21 17.30 8.36
CA ASP A 293 -34.34 18.27 9.44
C ASP A 293 -33.81 19.65 9.01
N ASP A 294 -34.69 20.65 9.08
CA ASP A 294 -34.37 22.07 8.84
C ASP A 294 -33.79 22.77 10.10
N SER A 295 -33.33 21.99 11.09
CA SER A 295 -32.72 22.49 12.33
C SER A 295 -31.59 23.48 12.05
N ASP A 296 -31.63 24.59 12.77
CA ASP A 296 -30.59 25.61 12.77
C ASP A 296 -29.43 25.29 13.75
N ARG A 297 -29.46 24.11 14.38
CA ARG A 297 -28.41 23.62 15.29
C ARG A 297 -27.63 22.47 14.65
N GLU A 298 -26.32 22.66 14.54
CA GLU A 298 -25.40 21.65 13.97
C GLU A 298 -25.48 20.28 14.67
N VAL A 299 -25.69 20.26 15.99
CA VAL A 299 -25.80 19.00 16.75
C VAL A 299 -26.97 18.11 16.30
N HIS A 300 -27.98 18.68 15.64
CA HIS A 300 -29.09 17.94 15.03
C HIS A 300 -28.88 17.68 13.53
N CYS A 301 -27.71 18.04 13.00
CA CYS A 301 -27.27 17.79 11.63
C CYS A 301 -25.98 16.95 11.63
N PRO A 302 -26.01 15.64 11.99
CA PRO A 302 -24.82 14.79 12.01
C PRO A 302 -23.97 14.82 10.73
N PRO A 303 -24.52 14.79 9.50
CA PRO A 303 -23.69 14.84 8.30
C PRO A 303 -22.88 16.15 8.17
N LEU A 304 -23.47 17.28 8.57
CA LEU A 304 -22.78 18.57 8.62
C LEU A 304 -21.70 18.57 9.70
N LEU A 305 -22.02 18.05 10.89
CA LEU A 305 -21.08 17.97 12.00
C LEU A 305 -19.85 17.11 11.64
N GLU A 306 -20.09 15.93 11.07
CA GLU A 306 -19.06 15.00 10.59
C GLU A 306 -18.19 15.65 9.51
N PHE A 307 -18.82 16.32 8.52
CA PHE A 307 -18.08 17.05 7.50
C PHE A 307 -17.19 18.15 8.10
N ARG A 308 -17.72 18.99 9.00
CA ARG A 308 -16.93 20.04 9.65
C ARG A 308 -15.78 19.47 10.48
N GLN A 309 -16.03 18.40 11.24
CA GLN A 309 -14.99 17.72 12.01
C GLN A 309 -13.91 17.13 11.09
N SER A 310 -14.29 16.63 9.91
CA SER A 310 -13.34 16.13 8.91
C SER A 310 -12.36 17.22 8.45
N LEU A 311 -12.80 18.49 8.31
CA LEU A 311 -11.90 19.60 7.97
C LEU A 311 -10.79 19.78 9.03
N GLN A 312 -11.06 19.43 10.29
CA GLN A 312 -10.07 19.47 11.36
C GLN A 312 -9.15 18.24 11.34
N SER A 313 -9.68 17.03 11.13
CA SER A 313 -8.86 15.81 11.05
C SER A 313 -7.92 15.85 9.83
N LEU A 314 -8.40 16.42 8.72
CA LEU A 314 -7.62 16.74 7.53
C LEU A 314 -6.62 17.88 7.76
N ARG A 315 -6.64 18.55 8.93
CA ARG A 315 -5.78 19.70 9.28
C ARG A 315 -5.95 20.89 8.33
N LEU A 316 -7.13 21.07 7.74
CA LEU A 316 -7.47 22.26 6.97
C LEU A 316 -7.91 23.41 7.90
N LEU A 317 -8.65 23.06 8.95
CA LEU A 317 -9.08 23.98 10.01
C LEU A 317 -8.53 23.55 11.37
N ARG A 318 -8.36 24.50 12.28
CA ARG A 318 -8.02 24.26 13.69
C ARG A 318 -8.96 25.02 14.61
N LYS A 319 -9.31 24.43 15.75
CA LYS A 319 -10.05 25.13 16.79
C LYS A 319 -9.10 26.02 17.60
N HIS A 320 -9.45 27.28 17.79
CA HIS A 320 -8.79 28.18 18.72
C HIS A 320 -9.84 29.02 19.45
N LYS A 321 -9.86 28.92 20.78
CA LYS A 321 -10.95 29.46 21.62
C LYS A 321 -12.32 28.98 21.07
N ASN A 322 -13.22 29.90 20.77
CA ASN A 322 -14.54 29.63 20.21
C ASN A 322 -14.60 29.94 18.70
N ALA A 323 -13.54 29.62 17.95
CA ALA A 323 -13.53 29.79 16.50
C ALA A 323 -12.75 28.67 15.79
N LEU A 324 -13.10 28.42 14.53
CA LEU A 324 -12.30 27.64 13.59
C LEU A 324 -11.47 28.59 12.72
N LEU A 325 -10.16 28.38 12.71
CA LEU A 325 -9.20 29.16 11.94
C LEU A 325 -8.55 28.29 10.87
N LEU A 326 -8.15 28.91 9.76
CA LEU A 326 -7.30 28.26 8.76
C LEU A 326 -5.98 27.80 9.40
N THR A 327 -5.53 26.62 8.99
CA THR A 327 -4.13 26.20 9.16
C THR A 327 -3.30 26.70 7.96
N LYS A 328 -1.98 26.49 7.98
CA LYS A 328 -1.14 26.76 6.80
C LYS A 328 -1.61 25.99 5.57
N ALA A 329 -2.00 24.72 5.75
CA ALA A 329 -2.54 23.89 4.67
C ALA A 329 -3.92 24.41 4.21
N GLY A 330 -4.78 24.79 5.16
CA GLY A 330 -6.07 25.42 4.86
C GLY A 330 -5.92 26.70 4.03
N SER A 331 -5.00 27.58 4.39
CA SER A 331 -4.73 28.83 3.63
C SER A 331 -4.13 28.58 2.24
N ALA A 332 -3.45 27.46 2.01
CA ALA A 332 -3.00 27.09 0.66
C ALA A 332 -4.19 26.55 -0.17
N ALA A 333 -4.93 25.60 0.40
CA ALA A 333 -6.12 25.00 -0.18
C ALA A 333 -7.23 26.02 -0.49
N GLN A 334 -7.36 27.08 0.31
CA GLN A 334 -8.31 28.17 0.10
C GLN A 334 -7.99 28.97 -1.17
N ARG A 335 -6.71 29.21 -1.44
CA ARG A 335 -6.26 30.01 -2.59
C ARG A 335 -6.20 29.20 -3.89
N ASP A 336 -6.05 27.89 -3.77
CA ASP A 336 -5.82 27.01 -4.90
C ASP A 336 -6.57 25.66 -4.72
N PRO A 337 -7.64 25.42 -5.50
CA PRO A 337 -8.35 24.16 -5.52
C PRO A 337 -7.48 22.94 -5.86
N ALA A 338 -6.42 23.09 -6.66
CA ALA A 338 -5.48 22.00 -6.93
C ALA A 338 -4.67 21.64 -5.68
N ALA A 339 -4.22 22.65 -4.92
CA ALA A 339 -3.58 22.42 -3.63
C ALA A 339 -4.53 21.75 -2.61
N LEU A 340 -5.84 22.07 -2.64
CA LEU A 340 -6.84 21.35 -1.85
C LEU A 340 -6.94 19.89 -2.28
N TRP A 341 -7.04 19.61 -3.58
CA TRP A 341 -7.09 18.25 -4.12
C TRP A 341 -5.91 17.40 -3.67
N ASP A 342 -4.69 17.89 -3.90
CA ASP A 342 -3.45 17.21 -3.51
C ASP A 342 -3.37 17.00 -1.99
N HIS A 343 -3.92 17.94 -1.21
CA HIS A 343 -3.98 17.81 0.24
C HIS A 343 -4.98 16.73 0.68
N LEU A 344 -6.17 16.67 0.06
CA LEU A 344 -7.15 15.62 0.32
C LEU A 344 -6.59 14.23 -0.05
N ALA A 345 -6.04 14.09 -1.26
CA ALA A 345 -5.45 12.83 -1.74
C ALA A 345 -4.41 12.27 -0.76
N ARG A 346 -3.47 13.10 -0.29
CA ARG A 346 -2.43 12.71 0.67
C ARG A 346 -2.94 12.33 2.06
N ARG A 347 -4.14 12.77 2.44
CA ARG A 347 -4.71 12.58 3.78
C ARG A 347 -5.76 11.47 3.83
N LEU A 348 -6.18 10.97 2.67
CA LEU A 348 -7.20 9.94 2.54
C LEU A 348 -6.72 8.55 2.94
N VAL A 349 -5.43 8.26 2.77
CA VAL A 349 -4.86 6.97 3.18
C VAL A 349 -4.29 7.09 4.60
N PRO A 350 -4.78 6.30 5.58
CA PRO A 350 -4.25 6.32 6.93
C PRO A 350 -2.77 5.93 6.99
N ALA A 351 -2.11 6.37 8.06
CA ALA A 351 -0.69 6.09 8.27
C ALA A 351 -0.45 4.61 8.59
N ASP A 352 -1.31 3.98 9.41
CA ASP A 352 -1.17 2.59 9.85
C ASP A 352 -2.20 1.68 9.17
N GLU A 353 -1.69 0.77 8.33
CA GLU A 353 -2.46 -0.22 7.61
C GLU A 353 -2.87 -1.43 8.43
N ARG A 354 -2.26 -1.65 9.61
CA ARG A 354 -2.56 -2.81 10.45
C ARG A 354 -3.83 -2.61 11.27
N THR A 355 -4.36 -1.40 11.26
CA THR A 355 -5.63 -1.06 11.91
C THR A 355 -6.82 -1.33 11.00
N PHE A 356 -7.99 -1.55 11.61
CA PHE A 356 -9.26 -1.63 10.88
C PHE A 356 -9.45 -0.40 9.97
N GLU A 357 -9.20 0.80 10.50
CA GLU A 357 -9.33 2.04 9.74
C GLU A 357 -8.41 2.06 8.50
N GLY A 358 -7.18 1.58 8.64
CA GLY A 358 -6.19 1.46 7.57
C GLY A 358 -6.68 0.59 6.42
N GLN A 359 -6.95 -0.69 6.70
CA GLN A 359 -7.38 -1.64 5.67
C GLN A 359 -8.74 -1.28 5.09
N ALA A 360 -9.69 -0.86 5.93
CA ALA A 360 -11.01 -0.45 5.48
C ALA A 360 -10.94 0.78 4.57
N SER A 361 -10.06 1.75 4.87
CA SER A 361 -9.86 2.93 4.01
C SER A 361 -9.19 2.55 2.68
N LEU A 362 -8.18 1.67 2.68
CA LEU A 362 -7.54 1.19 1.46
C LEU A 362 -8.54 0.50 0.53
N LEU A 363 -9.34 -0.44 1.06
CA LEU A 363 -10.38 -1.12 0.29
C LEU A 363 -11.48 -0.15 -0.16
N LEU A 364 -11.90 0.79 0.69
CA LEU A 364 -12.88 1.81 0.32
C LEU A 364 -12.42 2.65 -0.87
N LEU A 365 -11.17 3.13 -0.83
CA LEU A 365 -10.57 3.90 -1.91
C LEU A 365 -10.40 3.04 -3.18
N ALA A 366 -10.04 1.76 -3.04
CA ALA A 366 -9.89 0.86 -4.17
C ALA A 366 -11.23 0.62 -4.89
N TYR A 367 -12.30 0.39 -4.13
CA TYR A 367 -13.63 0.24 -4.68
C TYR A 367 -14.18 1.54 -5.27
N ALA A 368 -13.87 2.69 -4.68
CA ALA A 368 -14.28 3.99 -5.18
C ALA A 368 -13.55 4.36 -6.48
N GLY A 369 -12.22 4.20 -6.52
CA GLY A 369 -11.38 4.57 -7.65
C GLY A 369 -11.46 3.60 -8.82
N GLY A 370 -11.78 2.32 -8.58
CA GLY A 370 -12.02 1.31 -9.61
C GLY A 370 -13.49 1.11 -9.97
N SER A 371 -14.38 2.02 -9.56
CA SER A 371 -15.82 1.90 -9.84
C SER A 371 -16.15 2.29 -11.29
N GLU A 372 -16.77 1.38 -12.04
CA GLU A 372 -17.20 1.63 -13.42
C GLU A 372 -18.50 2.45 -13.49
N ASP A 373 -19.47 2.15 -12.63
CA ASP A 373 -20.80 2.77 -12.63
C ASP A 373 -20.98 3.86 -11.55
N GLY A 374 -19.87 4.23 -10.90
CA GLY A 374 -19.82 5.18 -9.80
C GLY A 374 -20.50 4.67 -8.54
N ARG A 375 -20.70 3.35 -8.37
CA ARG A 375 -21.25 2.78 -7.13
C ARG A 375 -20.15 2.31 -6.18
N LEU A 376 -20.34 2.65 -4.91
CA LEU A 376 -19.55 2.20 -3.77
C LEU A 376 -20.26 1.01 -3.12
N LEU A 377 -19.70 -0.18 -3.30
CA LEU A 377 -20.29 -1.44 -2.85
C LEU A 377 -19.89 -1.76 -1.41
N THR A 378 -20.37 -0.96 -0.45
CA THR A 378 -19.98 -1.04 0.98
C THR A 378 -20.16 -2.42 1.59
N ASP A 379 -21.19 -3.17 1.19
CA ASP A 379 -21.41 -4.53 1.70
C ASP A 379 -20.35 -5.52 1.19
N LYS A 380 -19.84 -5.34 -0.04
CA LYS A 380 -18.72 -6.15 -0.55
C LYS A 380 -17.42 -5.82 0.17
N ILE A 381 -17.19 -4.55 0.46
CA ILE A 381 -16.01 -4.08 1.20
C ILE A 381 -16.03 -4.64 2.64
N ALA A 382 -17.20 -4.60 3.29
CA ALA A 382 -17.38 -5.19 4.61
C ALA A 382 -17.19 -6.72 4.62
N ALA A 383 -17.67 -7.42 3.58
CA ALA A 383 -17.41 -8.84 3.41
C ALA A 383 -15.91 -9.12 3.25
N ALA A 384 -15.18 -8.32 2.44
CA ALA A 384 -13.74 -8.46 2.28
C ALA A 384 -12.99 -8.25 3.60
N LEU A 385 -13.38 -7.24 4.40
CA LEU A 385 -12.82 -7.05 5.73
C LEU A 385 -13.08 -8.25 6.66
N THR A 386 -14.23 -8.89 6.54
CA THR A 386 -14.56 -10.10 7.31
C THR A 386 -13.71 -11.30 6.89
N GLU A 387 -13.42 -11.46 5.59
CA GLU A 387 -12.47 -12.48 5.09
C GLU A 387 -11.03 -12.20 5.57
N LEU A 388 -10.68 -10.93 5.79
CA LEU A 388 -9.41 -10.52 6.40
C LEU A 388 -9.42 -10.63 7.94
N ASP A 389 -10.37 -11.39 8.50
CA ASP A 389 -10.59 -11.67 9.93
C ASP A 389 -10.96 -10.47 10.80
N TRP A 390 -11.36 -9.33 10.22
CA TRP A 390 -11.93 -8.24 11.02
C TRP A 390 -13.32 -8.61 11.53
N ARG A 391 -13.51 -8.43 12.84
CA ARG A 391 -14.78 -8.64 13.54
C ARG A 391 -14.98 -7.56 14.59
N HIS A 392 -16.23 -7.33 14.97
CA HIS A 392 -16.56 -6.54 16.16
C HIS A 392 -16.09 -7.29 17.42
N GLY A 393 -15.96 -6.57 18.54
CA GLY A 393 -15.49 -7.17 19.80
C GLY A 393 -16.41 -8.25 20.39
N ASP A 394 -17.65 -8.33 19.92
CA ASP A 394 -18.63 -9.37 20.25
C ASP A 394 -18.62 -10.56 19.27
N GLY A 395 -17.73 -10.54 18.26
CA GLY A 395 -17.57 -11.58 17.25
C GLY A 395 -18.44 -11.39 16.00
N GLU A 396 -19.30 -10.37 15.97
CA GLU A 396 -20.12 -10.05 14.79
C GLU A 396 -19.27 -9.62 13.59
N VAL A 397 -19.76 -9.92 12.40
CA VAL A 397 -19.10 -9.57 11.13
C VAL A 397 -19.18 -8.07 10.85
N VAL A 398 -18.24 -7.56 10.05
CA VAL A 398 -18.26 -6.18 9.58
C VAL A 398 -19.47 -5.97 8.66
N ARG A 399 -20.13 -4.82 8.78
CA ARG A 399 -21.29 -4.43 7.97
C ARG A 399 -20.98 -3.18 7.17
N GLY A 400 -21.70 -2.97 6.06
CA GLY A 400 -21.48 -1.81 5.20
C GLY A 400 -21.61 -0.45 5.91
N TYR A 401 -22.44 -0.36 6.95
CA TYR A 401 -22.58 0.88 7.73
C TYR A 401 -21.37 1.20 8.62
N ASP A 402 -20.52 0.21 8.94
CA ASP A 402 -19.30 0.44 9.73
C ASP A 402 -18.33 1.35 8.96
N LEU A 403 -18.38 1.27 7.63
CA LEU A 403 -17.57 2.10 6.72
C LEU A 403 -18.00 3.57 6.70
N TYR A 404 -19.24 3.89 7.08
CA TYR A 404 -19.74 5.27 7.00
C TYR A 404 -19.01 6.22 7.95
N ARG A 405 -18.40 5.68 9.01
CA ARG A 405 -17.63 6.44 10.00
C ARG A 405 -16.18 6.68 9.60
N LEU A 406 -15.72 6.07 8.51
CA LEU A 406 -14.35 6.25 8.06
C LEU A 406 -14.15 7.69 7.55
N PRO A 407 -13.04 8.36 7.94
CA PRO A 407 -12.71 9.68 7.38
C PRO A 407 -12.68 9.69 5.85
N ALA A 408 -12.19 8.60 5.24
CA ALA A 408 -12.17 8.44 3.79
C ALA A 408 -13.60 8.44 3.18
N HIS A 409 -14.55 7.77 3.82
CA HIS A 409 -15.95 7.79 3.38
C HIS A 409 -16.53 9.20 3.42
N THR A 410 -16.33 9.93 4.53
CA THR A 410 -16.81 11.32 4.68
C THR A 410 -16.28 12.23 3.58
N VAL A 411 -15.02 12.06 3.16
CA VAL A 411 -14.46 12.83 2.04
C VAL A 411 -15.08 12.42 0.72
N LEU A 412 -15.13 11.13 0.39
CA LEU A 412 -15.64 10.62 -0.88
C LEU A 412 -17.09 11.06 -1.15
N VAL A 413 -17.95 11.06 -0.14
CA VAL A 413 -19.35 11.47 -0.31
C VAL A 413 -19.57 12.98 -0.39
N ASN A 414 -18.55 13.79 -0.04
CA ASN A 414 -18.63 15.26 -0.06
C ASN A 414 -17.75 15.91 -1.14
N VAL A 415 -16.96 15.13 -1.88
CA VAL A 415 -16.34 15.57 -3.13
C VAL A 415 -17.33 15.30 -4.26
N SER A 416 -18.25 16.24 -4.47
CA SER A 416 -19.37 16.07 -5.40
C SER A 416 -19.96 17.43 -5.77
N ASP A 417 -20.35 17.59 -7.04
CA ASP A 417 -21.11 18.73 -7.54
C ASP A 417 -22.62 18.62 -7.23
N LYS A 418 -23.08 17.42 -6.83
CA LYS A 418 -24.49 17.10 -6.58
C LYS A 418 -24.77 16.80 -5.12
N PRO A 419 -25.97 17.17 -4.62
CA PRO A 419 -26.43 16.72 -3.31
C PRO A 419 -26.58 15.20 -3.27
N ARG A 420 -26.26 14.60 -2.13
CA ARG A 420 -26.42 13.16 -1.90
C ARG A 420 -27.86 12.89 -1.46
N VAL A 421 -28.54 12.08 -2.26
CA VAL A 421 -29.93 11.67 -2.03
C VAL A 421 -29.98 10.22 -1.53
N TRP A 422 -30.99 9.85 -0.74
CA TRP A 422 -31.13 8.51 -0.19
C TRP A 422 -31.13 7.46 -1.31
N ALA A 423 -31.87 7.72 -2.39
CA ALA A 423 -32.04 6.83 -3.54
C ALA A 423 -30.71 6.44 -4.20
N ASP A 424 -29.71 7.32 -4.13
CA ASP A 424 -28.39 7.17 -4.73
C ASP A 424 -27.28 7.22 -3.69
N ARG A 425 -27.55 6.85 -2.43
CA ARG A 425 -26.54 6.91 -1.34
C ARG A 425 -25.28 6.08 -1.61
N ALA A 426 -25.39 5.06 -2.46
CA ALA A 426 -24.28 4.23 -2.88
C ALA A 426 -23.47 4.87 -4.03
N ARG A 427 -23.91 5.97 -4.63
CA ARG A 427 -23.18 6.64 -5.71
C ARG A 427 -22.11 7.57 -5.17
N ILE A 428 -20.98 7.61 -5.86
CA ILE A 428 -19.91 8.59 -5.72
C ILE A 428 -19.75 9.33 -7.04
N SER A 429 -19.27 10.57 -6.97
CA SER A 429 -19.04 11.39 -8.16
C SER A 429 -17.80 10.91 -8.95
N PRO A 430 -17.67 11.25 -10.24
CA PRO A 430 -16.45 10.96 -11.00
C PRO A 430 -15.21 11.63 -10.36
N ALA A 431 -15.37 12.84 -9.81
CA ALA A 431 -14.34 13.50 -9.00
C ALA A 431 -13.95 12.68 -7.76
N ALA A 432 -14.89 12.09 -7.03
CA ALA A 432 -14.56 11.24 -5.88
C ALA A 432 -13.78 9.98 -6.30
N SER A 433 -14.13 9.36 -7.43
CA SER A 433 -13.36 8.23 -8.00
C SER A 433 -11.95 8.64 -8.41
N ALA A 434 -11.80 9.79 -9.09
CA ALA A 434 -10.50 10.33 -9.46
C ALA A 434 -9.64 10.66 -8.22
N LEU A 435 -10.25 11.23 -7.18
CA LEU A 435 -9.57 11.52 -5.92
C LEU A 435 -9.13 10.25 -5.19
N ALA A 436 -9.95 9.20 -5.20
CA ALA A 436 -9.57 7.90 -4.64
C ALA A 436 -8.35 7.30 -5.37
N ARG A 437 -8.32 7.40 -6.71
CA ARG A 437 -7.14 7.03 -7.51
C ARG A 437 -5.93 7.89 -7.18
N ALA A 438 -6.11 9.20 -7.01
CA ALA A 438 -5.02 10.10 -6.61
C ALA A 438 -4.45 9.76 -5.23
N ALA A 439 -5.32 9.34 -4.30
CA ALA A 439 -4.91 8.93 -2.96
C ALA A 439 -4.09 7.63 -2.99
N LEU A 440 -4.52 6.66 -3.80
CA LEU A 440 -3.84 5.37 -3.92
C LEU A 440 -2.60 5.41 -4.82
N ARG A 441 -2.57 6.28 -5.83
CA ARG A 441 -1.41 6.44 -6.72
C ARG A 441 -0.51 7.53 -6.19
N ARG A 442 0.31 7.18 -5.20
CA ARG A 442 1.27 8.13 -4.63
C ARG A 442 2.25 8.55 -5.73
N ARG A 443 2.31 9.84 -6.03
CA ARG A 443 3.49 10.41 -6.68
C ARG A 443 4.63 10.34 -5.66
N ALA A 444 5.65 9.54 -5.98
CA ALA A 444 6.90 9.45 -5.21
C ALA A 444 7.57 10.82 -5.07
#